data_AF-A0A1V5AWP6-F1
#
_entry.id   AF-A0A1V5AWP6-F1
#
_cell.length_a   1.000
_cell.length_b   1.000
_cell.length_c   1.000
_cell.angle_alpha   90.00
_cell.angle_beta   90.00
_cell.angle_gamma   90.00
#
_symmetry.space_group_name_H-M   'P 1'
#
loop_
_entity.id
_entity.type
_entity.pdbx_description
1 polymer ?
#
loop_
_entity_poly.entity_id
_entity_poly.type
_entity_poly.pdbx_seq_one_letter_code
_entity_poly.pdbx_strand_id
1 'polypeptide(L)'
;MNEDEVLSRITRLLEQGCTMLAAHHDCGAPLFRCQGEVVCPVCSFAERADSQAEMQLPPLSEERLDVRSNPGRARMQEGESVADKPDDADLEPTYGSKQSEAELSKAIGSLRSALLARLRELTVSVQDEHDLHMLKRQLDCLEGLLRILRSLQG
;
A
#
# COMPACT_ATOMS: atom_id res chain seq x y z
N MET A 1 -4.76 21.53 -20.79
CA MET A 1 -4.78 20.97 -19.42
C MET A 1 -3.69 21.63 -18.63
N ASN A 2 -3.94 21.88 -17.35
CA ASN A 2 -2.92 22.41 -16.47
C ASN A 2 -1.90 21.32 -16.14
N GLU A 3 -0.63 21.69 -15.93
CA GLU A 3 0.44 20.73 -15.63
C GLU A 3 0.12 19.91 -14.37
N ASP A 4 -0.45 20.54 -13.34
CA ASP A 4 -0.88 19.90 -12.10
C ASP A 4 -1.98 18.83 -12.32
N GLU A 5 -2.87 19.03 -13.29
CA GLU A 5 -3.89 18.04 -13.64
C GLU A 5 -3.27 16.82 -14.30
N VAL A 6 -2.28 17.03 -15.17
CA VAL A 6 -1.55 15.95 -15.84
C VAL A 6 -0.72 15.17 -14.83
N LEU A 7 -0.01 15.87 -13.93
CA LEU A 7 0.73 15.27 -12.81
C LEU A 7 -0.19 14.42 -11.92
N SER A 8 -1.35 14.96 -11.54
CA SER A 8 -2.32 14.23 -10.73
C SER A 8 -2.82 12.96 -11.41
N ARG A 9 -3.02 12.99 -12.73
CA ARG A 9 -3.42 11.81 -13.51
C ARG A 9 -2.30 10.78 -13.60
N ILE A 10 -1.05 11.22 -13.81
CA ILE A 10 0.12 10.35 -13.81
C ILE A 10 0.23 9.62 -12.47
N THR A 11 0.12 10.33 -11.35
CA THR A 11 0.19 9.72 -10.01
C THR A 11 -0.89 8.66 -9.83
N ARG A 12 -2.14 8.93 -10.23
CA ARG A 12 -3.23 7.94 -10.15
C ARG A 12 -2.97 6.68 -10.97
N LEU A 13 -2.41 6.83 -12.18
CA LEU A 13 -2.04 5.67 -13.00
C LEU A 13 -1.00 4.81 -12.30
N LEU A 14 -0.01 5.42 -11.66
CA LEU A 14 1.02 4.69 -10.90
C LEU A 14 0.45 4.01 -9.66
N GLU A 15 -0.43 4.68 -8.91
CA GLU A 15 -1.13 4.11 -7.75
C GLU A 15 -2.00 2.91 -8.13
N GLN A 16 -2.57 2.91 -9.34
CA GLN A 16 -3.34 1.79 -9.91
C GLN A 16 -2.45 0.65 -10.43
N GLY A 17 -1.12 0.76 -10.32
CA GLY A 17 -0.18 -0.25 -10.76
C GLY A 17 0.14 -0.21 -12.25
N CYS A 18 -0.21 0.87 -12.96
CA CYS A 18 0.23 1.05 -14.34
C CYS A 18 1.73 1.31 -14.41
N THR A 19 2.38 0.80 -15.46
CA THR A 19 3.82 0.97 -15.68
C THR A 19 4.09 2.02 -16.74
N MET A 20 4.90 3.03 -16.42
CA MET A 20 5.39 4.00 -17.41
C MET A 20 6.32 3.30 -18.42
N LEU A 21 6.10 3.55 -19.70
CA LEU A 21 6.90 3.01 -20.80
C LEU A 21 8.00 4.01 -21.20
N ALA A 22 9.08 3.52 -21.79
CA ALA A 22 10.12 4.34 -22.42
C ALA A 22 9.68 4.89 -23.79
N ALA A 23 8.42 5.29 -23.91
CA ALA A 23 7.79 5.82 -25.12
C ALA A 23 6.84 6.95 -24.75
N HIS A 24 6.67 7.91 -25.66
CA HIS A 24 5.80 9.06 -25.48
C HIS A 24 4.73 9.07 -26.56
N HIS A 25 3.58 9.65 -26.24
CA HIS A 25 2.57 9.99 -27.23
C HIS A 25 3.02 11.23 -28.03
N ASP A 26 2.42 11.48 -29.20
CA ASP A 26 2.71 12.65 -30.04
C ASP A 26 2.43 13.99 -29.35
N CYS A 27 1.64 13.97 -28.27
CA CYS A 27 1.42 15.14 -27.41
C CYS A 27 2.57 15.41 -26.42
N GLY A 28 3.64 14.59 -26.44
CA GLY A 28 4.80 14.69 -25.57
C GLY A 28 4.67 14.03 -24.19
N ALA A 29 3.50 13.48 -23.85
CA ALA A 29 3.30 12.81 -22.56
C ALA A 29 3.81 11.37 -22.57
N PRO A 30 4.37 10.86 -21.45
CA PRO A 30 4.81 9.47 -21.36
C PRO A 30 3.61 8.51 -21.46
N LEU A 31 3.83 7.38 -22.12
CA LEU A 31 2.83 6.32 -22.25
C LEU A 31 2.87 5.38 -21.05
N PHE A 32 1.70 4.87 -20.65
CA PHE A 32 1.56 3.92 -19.55
C PHE A 32 0.96 2.62 -20.05
N ARG A 33 1.36 1.49 -19.47
CA ARG A 33 0.72 0.19 -19.65
C ARG A 33 -0.11 -0.14 -18.41
N CYS A 34 -1.42 -0.24 -18.58
CA CYS A 34 -2.39 -0.60 -17.55
C CYS A 34 -3.09 -1.88 -17.98
N GLN A 35 -2.94 -2.98 -17.23
CA GLN A 35 -3.65 -4.24 -17.52
C GLN A 35 -3.51 -4.72 -18.99
N GLY A 36 -2.37 -4.42 -19.64
CA GLY A 36 -2.11 -4.76 -21.04
C GLY A 36 -2.42 -3.65 -22.06
N GLU A 37 -3.19 -2.63 -21.69
CA GLU A 37 -3.55 -1.51 -22.57
C GLU A 37 -2.57 -0.34 -22.45
N VAL A 38 -2.32 0.36 -23.55
CA VAL A 38 -1.44 1.53 -23.59
C VAL A 38 -2.26 2.82 -23.55
N VAL A 39 -2.00 3.66 -22.55
CA VAL A 39 -2.80 4.84 -22.22
C VAL A 39 -1.93 6.09 -22.16
N CYS A 40 -2.43 7.20 -22.73
CA CYS A 40 -1.84 8.53 -22.59
C CYS A 40 -2.63 9.34 -21.54
N PRO A 41 -1.99 9.91 -20.50
CA PRO A 41 -2.70 10.66 -19.45
C PRO A 41 -3.36 11.95 -19.95
N VAL A 42 -2.91 12.46 -21.09
CA VAL A 42 -3.41 13.69 -21.72
C VAL A 42 -4.53 13.37 -22.72
N CYS A 43 -4.30 12.41 -23.63
CA CYS A 43 -5.19 12.18 -24.77
C CYS A 43 -6.30 11.17 -24.50
N SER A 44 -6.02 10.07 -23.79
CA SER A 44 -6.97 8.95 -23.63
C SER A 44 -8.11 9.24 -22.64
N PHE A 45 -8.08 10.40 -21.98
CA PHE A 45 -9.05 10.80 -20.96
C PHE A 45 -9.92 11.99 -21.39
N ALA A 46 -9.81 12.42 -22.65
CA ALA A 46 -10.66 13.49 -23.19
C ALA A 46 -12.13 13.05 -23.36
N GLU A 47 -12.42 11.74 -23.35
CA GLU A 47 -13.76 11.20 -23.70
C GLU A 47 -14.53 10.60 -22.52
N ARG A 48 -14.03 10.69 -21.28
CA ARG A 48 -14.73 10.15 -20.08
C ARG A 48 -15.33 11.21 -19.15
N ALA A 49 -15.35 12.48 -19.57
CA ALA A 49 -15.98 13.56 -18.81
C ALA A 49 -17.52 13.61 -18.96
N ASP A 50 -18.12 12.89 -19.92
CA ASP A 50 -19.54 12.98 -20.28
C ASP A 50 -20.32 11.65 -20.19
N SER A 51 -20.02 10.79 -19.21
CA SER A 51 -20.83 9.56 -18.99
C SER A 51 -21.10 9.26 -17.52
N GLN A 52 -21.49 10.30 -16.77
CA GLN A 52 -22.22 10.16 -15.51
C GLN A 52 -23.33 11.21 -15.43
N ALA A 53 -24.40 11.02 -16.21
CA ALA A 53 -25.70 11.61 -15.92
C ALA A 53 -26.81 10.87 -16.70
N GLU A 54 -27.36 9.79 -16.11
CA GLU A 54 -28.76 9.42 -16.32
C GLU A 54 -29.25 8.50 -15.19
N MET A 55 -29.58 9.10 -14.05
CA MET A 55 -30.82 8.77 -13.35
C MET A 55 -31.32 10.01 -12.59
N GLN A 56 -32.52 10.44 -12.98
CA GLN A 56 -33.13 11.76 -12.76
C GLN A 56 -33.61 12.03 -11.31
N LEU A 57 -33.37 13.26 -10.86
CA LEU A 57 -34.17 14.08 -9.89
C LEU A 57 -35.33 14.77 -10.69
N PRO A 58 -36.39 15.44 -10.12
CA PRO A 58 -36.37 16.46 -9.03
C PRO A 58 -37.75 16.68 -8.26
N PRO A 59 -38.12 17.82 -7.62
CA PRO A 59 -37.50 18.58 -6.49
C PRO A 59 -38.47 19.28 -5.45
N LEU A 60 -37.86 20.11 -4.56
CA LEU A 60 -38.34 21.31 -3.79
C LEU A 60 -39.09 21.08 -2.46
N SER A 61 -38.86 21.84 -1.37
CA SER A 61 -38.75 23.30 -1.28
C SER A 61 -37.85 23.84 -0.14
N GLU A 62 -37.36 25.05 -0.36
CA GLU A 62 -36.59 25.96 0.50
C GLU A 62 -37.36 26.40 1.77
N GLU A 63 -36.64 26.73 2.85
CA GLU A 63 -36.84 28.01 3.55
C GLU A 63 -35.63 28.35 4.44
N ARG A 64 -35.39 29.66 4.56
CA ARG A 64 -34.13 30.33 4.93
C ARG A 64 -34.12 30.78 6.40
N LEU A 65 -33.01 31.43 6.75
CA LEU A 65 -32.77 32.48 7.75
C LEU A 65 -31.92 32.00 8.94
N ASP A 66 -30.61 32.31 8.98
CA ASP A 66 -29.96 33.58 9.36
C ASP A 66 -29.87 33.80 10.89
N VAL A 67 -28.64 34.02 11.37
CA VAL A 67 -28.19 35.17 12.20
C VAL A 67 -27.00 34.79 13.12
N ARG A 68 -25.82 35.26 12.70
CA ARG A 68 -24.77 35.99 13.44
C ARG A 68 -24.56 35.72 14.94
N SER A 69 -23.31 35.43 15.34
CA SER A 69 -22.36 36.41 15.94
C SER A 69 -21.15 35.72 16.61
N ASN A 70 -19.96 36.24 16.35
CA ASN A 70 -18.66 35.94 16.99
C ASN A 70 -18.51 36.81 18.28
N PRO A 71 -17.36 36.89 18.99
CA PRO A 71 -16.41 35.91 19.57
C PRO A 71 -16.28 36.07 21.11
N GLY A 72 -15.53 35.20 21.82
CA GLY A 72 -15.26 35.47 23.26
C GLY A 72 -14.34 34.51 24.03
N ARG A 73 -13.05 34.87 24.09
CA ARG A 73 -12.12 34.84 25.25
C ARG A 73 -11.98 33.59 26.17
N ALA A 74 -10.73 33.09 26.16
CA ALA A 74 -9.79 33.00 27.30
C ALA A 74 -9.81 31.80 28.29
N ARG A 75 -8.63 31.14 28.40
CA ARG A 75 -7.76 31.02 29.60
C ARG A 75 -7.43 29.57 30.09
N MET A 76 -6.13 29.26 29.93
CA MET A 76 -5.14 28.54 30.79
C MET A 76 -5.58 27.69 32.01
N GLN A 77 -4.97 26.48 32.13
CA GLN A 77 -4.16 25.94 33.27
C GLN A 77 -3.94 24.41 33.00
N GLU A 78 -2.72 23.89 32.81
CA GLU A 78 -1.65 23.53 33.77
C GLU A 78 -2.08 22.60 34.92
N GLY A 79 -1.37 21.47 35.08
CA GLY A 79 -1.55 20.51 36.18
C GLY A 79 -0.76 19.21 36.00
N GLU A 80 0.53 19.25 36.36
CA GLU A 80 1.45 18.13 36.58
C GLU A 80 0.96 17.08 37.60
N SER A 81 1.45 15.85 37.48
CA SER A 81 1.73 14.98 38.63
C SER A 81 2.85 13.98 38.28
N VAL A 82 3.98 14.18 38.94
CA VAL A 82 5.21 13.37 38.94
C VAL A 82 5.02 12.15 39.83
N ALA A 83 5.62 11.00 39.46
CA ALA A 83 5.88 9.90 40.37
C ALA A 83 7.34 9.46 40.28
N ASP A 84 7.98 9.49 41.45
CA ASP A 84 9.37 9.27 41.81
C ASP A 84 10.00 7.93 41.38
N LYS A 85 11.32 7.97 41.12
CA LYS A 85 12.30 6.86 41.18
C LYS A 85 12.79 6.69 42.63
N PRO A 86 13.47 5.59 43.04
CA PRO A 86 14.95 5.43 42.88
C PRO A 86 15.39 3.97 42.58
N ASP A 87 16.37 3.71 41.71
CA ASP A 87 17.84 3.59 41.91
C ASP A 87 18.38 2.25 42.47
N ASP A 88 19.47 1.82 41.83
CA ASP A 88 20.60 1.01 42.29
C ASP A 88 20.69 -0.52 41.98
N ALA A 89 21.96 -0.93 41.80
CA ALA A 89 22.55 -2.26 41.63
C ALA A 89 22.56 -2.91 40.23
N ASP A 90 23.55 -2.47 39.44
CA ASP A 90 24.67 -3.30 38.93
C ASP A 90 24.51 -4.82 39.14
N LEU A 91 24.43 -5.59 38.03
CA LEU A 91 24.87 -6.98 37.88
C LEU A 91 24.60 -7.43 36.44
N GLU A 92 25.62 -7.36 35.59
CA GLU A 92 25.68 -8.07 34.30
C GLU A 92 25.41 -9.57 34.48
N PRO A 93 24.39 -10.17 33.85
CA PRO A 93 24.31 -11.61 33.71
C PRO A 93 24.86 -11.99 32.33
N THR A 94 26.08 -12.53 32.33
CA THR A 94 26.64 -13.36 31.26
C THR A 94 25.83 -14.67 31.13
N TYR A 95 24.54 -14.55 30.82
CA TYR A 95 23.55 -15.63 30.73
C TYR A 95 22.58 -15.46 29.53
N GLY A 96 22.80 -14.44 28.67
CA GLY A 96 21.90 -14.12 27.55
C GLY A 96 22.03 -15.00 26.30
N SER A 97 23.14 -15.73 26.14
CA SER A 97 23.42 -16.41 24.87
C SER A 97 22.50 -17.60 24.59
N LYS A 98 22.17 -18.41 25.61
CA LYS A 98 21.30 -19.60 25.42
C LYS A 98 19.83 -19.26 25.18
N GLN A 99 19.34 -18.15 25.74
CA GLN A 99 17.97 -17.68 25.51
C GLN A 99 17.83 -17.16 24.07
N SER A 100 18.82 -16.40 23.59
CA SER A 100 18.83 -15.88 22.23
C SER A 100 18.84 -16.98 21.15
N GLU A 101 19.54 -18.10 21.39
CA GLU A 101 19.61 -19.22 20.44
C GLU A 101 18.30 -20.01 20.36
N ALA A 102 17.61 -20.19 21.50
CA ALA A 102 16.31 -20.84 21.55
C ALA A 102 15.22 -19.97 20.88
N GLU A 103 15.27 -18.65 21.08
CA GLU A 103 14.38 -17.70 20.41
C GLU A 103 14.60 -17.67 18.90
N LEU A 104 15.87 -17.66 18.46
CA LEU A 104 16.23 -17.74 17.05
C LEU A 104 15.72 -19.03 16.41
N SER A 105 15.90 -20.18 17.08
CA SER A 105 15.40 -21.47 16.62
C SER A 105 13.87 -21.50 16.48
N LYS A 106 13.16 -20.89 17.44
CA LYS A 106 11.71 -20.73 17.40
C LYS A 106 11.27 -19.82 16.23
N ALA A 107 11.97 -18.71 16.02
CA ALA A 107 11.72 -17.80 14.91
C ALA A 107 11.93 -18.48 13.55
N ILE A 108 13.01 -19.27 13.41
CA ILE A 108 13.27 -20.08 12.20
C ILE A 108 12.14 -21.08 11.95
N GLY A 109 11.67 -21.78 12.99
CA GLY A 109 10.55 -22.72 12.88
C GLY A 109 9.24 -22.04 12.46
N SER A 110 8.96 -20.86 13.01
CA SER A 110 7.78 -20.05 12.65
C SER A 110 7.87 -19.56 11.20
N LEU A 111 9.02 -19.03 10.79
CA LEU A 111 9.27 -18.58 9.42
C LEU A 111 9.12 -19.74 8.43
N ARG A 112 9.72 -20.91 8.72
CA ARG A 112 9.58 -22.11 7.89
C ARG A 112 8.12 -22.50 7.70
N SER A 113 7.33 -22.45 8.76
CA SER A 113 5.89 -22.79 8.72
C SER A 113 5.11 -21.81 7.85
N ALA A 114 5.38 -20.51 7.98
CA ALA A 114 4.75 -19.47 7.17
C ALA A 114 5.13 -19.58 5.69
N LEU A 115 6.41 -19.83 5.38
CA LEU A 115 6.88 -20.03 4.00
C LEU A 115 6.23 -21.26 3.35
N LEU A 116 6.06 -22.36 4.09
CA LEU A 116 5.36 -23.56 3.60
C LEU A 116 3.87 -23.30 3.35
N ALA A 117 3.20 -22.53 4.21
CA ALA A 117 1.81 -22.13 3.99
C ALA A 117 1.69 -21.30 2.70
N ARG A 118 2.57 -20.31 2.52
CA ARG A 118 2.58 -19.46 1.31
C ARG A 118 2.89 -20.24 0.04
N LEU A 119 3.81 -21.21 0.11
CA LEU A 119 4.13 -22.10 -1.02
C LEU A 119 2.89 -22.88 -1.48
N ARG A 120 2.05 -23.35 -0.54
CA ARG A 120 0.80 -24.05 -0.86
C ARG A 120 -0.21 -23.12 -1.53
N GLU A 121 -0.39 -21.91 -1.00
CA GLU A 121 -1.28 -20.90 -1.60
C GLU A 121 -0.89 -20.59 -3.06
N LEU A 122 0.40 -20.34 -3.31
CA LEU A 122 0.89 -20.05 -4.66
C LEU A 122 0.76 -21.25 -5.59
N THR A 123 0.99 -22.47 -5.10
CA THR A 123 0.79 -23.70 -5.89
C THR A 123 -0.67 -23.88 -6.33
N VAL A 124 -1.64 -23.48 -5.50
CA VAL A 124 -3.06 -23.46 -5.89
C VAL A 124 -3.30 -22.37 -6.93
N SER A 125 -2.82 -21.14 -6.68
CA SER A 125 -2.97 -20.01 -7.61
C SER A 125 -2.43 -20.29 -9.01
N VAL A 126 -1.31 -21.02 -9.12
CA VAL A 126 -0.68 -21.39 -10.40
C VAL A 126 -1.54 -22.33 -11.23
N GLN A 127 -2.37 -23.18 -10.62
CA GLN A 127 -3.21 -24.15 -11.34
C GLN A 127 -4.32 -23.46 -12.15
N ASP A 128 -4.85 -22.37 -11.62
CA ASP A 128 -5.96 -21.62 -12.21
C ASP A 128 -5.48 -20.36 -12.97
N GLU A 129 -4.16 -20.14 -13.05
CA GLU A 129 -3.58 -18.97 -13.72
C GLU A 129 -3.51 -19.18 -15.24
N HIS A 130 -4.09 -18.24 -15.98
CA HIS A 130 -4.13 -18.28 -17.44
C HIS A 130 -3.29 -17.17 -18.08
N ASP A 131 -2.91 -16.14 -17.31
CA ASP A 131 -2.00 -15.11 -17.79
C ASP A 131 -0.55 -15.59 -17.68
N LEU A 132 0.15 -15.69 -18.82
CA LEU A 132 1.52 -16.20 -18.89
C LEU A 132 2.54 -15.34 -18.12
N HIS A 133 2.32 -14.02 -18.04
CA HIS A 133 3.23 -13.13 -17.33
C HIS A 133 3.04 -13.26 -15.81
N MET A 134 1.78 -13.37 -15.35
CA MET A 134 1.48 -13.62 -13.95
C MET A 134 1.95 -15.01 -13.52
N LEU A 135 1.73 -16.02 -14.35
CA LEU A 135 2.22 -17.38 -14.13
C LEU A 135 3.75 -17.39 -13.96
N LYS A 136 4.49 -16.72 -14.86
CA LYS A 136 5.94 -16.59 -14.74
C LYS A 136 6.35 -15.97 -13.41
N ARG A 137 5.72 -14.86 -13.03
CA ARG A 137 5.99 -14.18 -11.75
C ARG A 137 5.72 -15.09 -10.54
N GLN A 138 4.62 -15.85 -10.57
CA GLN A 138 4.29 -16.79 -9.50
C GLN A 138 5.33 -17.93 -9.42
N LEU A 139 5.78 -18.45 -10.57
CA LEU A 139 6.84 -19.48 -10.62
C LEU A 139 8.18 -18.95 -10.10
N ASP A 140 8.57 -17.72 -10.45
CA ASP A 140 9.79 -17.08 -9.93
C ASP A 140 9.71 -16.92 -8.39
N CYS A 141 8.53 -16.54 -7.86
CA CYS A 141 8.29 -16.49 -6.42
C CYS A 141 8.39 -17.88 -5.76
N LEU A 142 7.80 -18.91 -6.37
CA LEU A 142 7.89 -20.29 -5.88
C LEU A 142 9.35 -20.77 -5.85
N GLU A 143 10.14 -20.48 -6.89
CA GLU A 143 11.57 -20.82 -6.92
C GLU A 143 12.33 -20.15 -5.76
N GLY A 144 12.10 -18.86 -5.55
CA GLY A 144 12.69 -18.10 -4.45
C GLY A 144 12.34 -18.71 -3.08
N LEU A 145 11.07 -19.04 -2.86
CA LEU A 145 10.60 -19.69 -1.62
C LEU A 145 11.28 -21.05 -1.39
N LEU A 146 11.38 -21.88 -2.43
CA LEU A 146 12.04 -23.19 -2.33
C LEU A 146 13.53 -23.05 -2.02
N ARG A 147 14.20 -22.06 -2.62
CA ARG A 147 15.62 -21.76 -2.35
C ARG A 147 15.84 -21.36 -0.89
N ILE A 148 14.99 -20.47 -0.36
CA ILE A 148 15.05 -20.03 1.05
C ILE A 148 14.76 -21.23 1.98
N LEU A 149 13.70 -22.00 1.71
CA LEU A 149 13.36 -23.17 2.51
C LEU A 149 14.49 -24.20 2.56
N ARG A 150 15.23 -24.38 1.45
CA ARG A 150 16.41 -25.25 1.42
C ARG A 150 17.54 -24.70 2.30
N SER A 151 17.82 -23.39 2.24
CA SER A 151 18.85 -22.77 3.10
C SER A 151 18.53 -22.87 4.59
N LEU A 152 17.25 -22.97 4.96
CA LEU A 152 16.81 -23.18 6.35
C LEU A 152 16.90 -24.65 6.79
N GLN A 153 17.20 -25.60 5.89
CA GLN A 153 17.34 -27.03 6.23
C GLN A 153 18.77 -27.48 6.54
N GLY A 154 19.77 -26.63 6.28
CA GLY A 154 21.19 -26.96 6.38
C GLY A 154 21.86 -26.96 5.02
#